data_AF-A0A9P6XRE6-F1
#
_entry.id   AF-A0A9P6XRE6-F1
#
_cell.length_a   1.000
_cell.length_b   1.000
_cell.length_c   1.000
_cell.angle_alpha   90.00
_cell.angle_beta   90.00
_cell.angle_gamma   90.00
#
_symmetry.space_group_name_H-M   'P 1'
#
loop_
_entity.id
_entity.type
_entity.pdbx_description
1 polymer ?
#
loop_
_entity_poly.entity_id
_entity_poly.type
_entity_poly.pdbx_seq_one_letter_code
_entity_poly.pdbx_strand_id
1 'polypeptide(L)'
;MSSATKVAKELEKDTGRKVSAETVCRTLRKTGLGAIEKPKKPLLSAKNIRKRLSWCMAHKDWTIDDWKRVIWSDETKINRFNSDGRTWA
;
A
#
# COMPACT_ATOMS: atom_id res chain seq x y z
N MET A 1 9.12 5.62 -4.26
CA MET A 1 8.46 6.62 -5.12
C MET A 1 9.46 7.74 -5.34
N SER A 2 9.74 8.08 -6.60
CA SER A 2 10.63 9.19 -6.91
C SER A 2 9.91 10.49 -6.52
N SER A 3 10.53 11.33 -5.70
CA SER A 3 9.98 12.66 -5.37
C SER A 3 10.06 13.56 -6.61
N ALA A 4 9.21 14.57 -6.72
CA ALA A 4 9.25 15.53 -7.83
C ALA A 4 10.63 16.19 -8.00
N THR A 5 11.40 16.30 -6.92
CA THR A 5 12.79 16.78 -6.95
C THR A 5 13.77 15.82 -7.62
N LYS A 6 13.54 14.51 -7.51
CA LYS A 6 14.34 13.50 -8.22
C LYS A 6 14.00 13.47 -9.70
N VAL A 7 12.70 13.53 -10.03
CA VAL A 7 12.22 13.61 -11.41
C VAL A 7 12.74 14.88 -12.10
N ALA A 8 12.77 16.02 -11.41
CA ALA A 8 13.34 17.25 -11.95
C ALA A 8 14.84 17.10 -12.30
N LYS A 9 15.62 16.40 -11.45
CA LYS A 9 17.05 16.13 -11.71
C LYS A 9 17.27 15.15 -12.87
N GLU A 10 16.44 14.12 -12.98
CA GLU A 10 16.47 13.17 -14.09
C GLU A 10 16.14 13.87 -15.41
N LEU A 11 15.09 14.70 -15.44
CA LEU A 11 14.72 15.50 -16.60
C LEU A 11 15.83 16.49 -17.01
N GLU A 12 16.52 17.10 -16.05
CA GLU A 12 17.65 18.00 -16.34
C GLU A 12 18.82 17.25 -16.99
N LYS A 13 19.10 16.02 -16.55
CA LYS A 13 20.12 15.15 -17.16
C LYS A 13 19.75 14.75 -18.58
N ASP A 14 18.50 14.41 -18.83
CA ASP A 14 18.05 13.86 -20.11
C ASP A 14 17.79 14.95 -21.18
N THR A 15 17.32 16.12 -20.77
CA THR A 15 16.92 17.20 -21.69
C THR A 15 17.85 18.42 -21.65
N GLY A 16 18.83 18.45 -20.74
CA GLY A 16 19.72 19.59 -20.53
C GLY A 16 19.03 20.86 -20.02
N ARG A 17 17.74 20.79 -19.70
CA ARG A 17 16.93 21.93 -19.24
C ARG A 17 16.63 21.81 -17.76
N LYS A 18 16.91 22.87 -17.02
CA LYS A 18 16.59 22.97 -15.60
C LYS A 18 15.09 23.20 -15.42
N VAL A 19 14.39 22.22 -14.87
CA VAL A 19 12.96 22.29 -14.57
C VAL A 19 12.76 22.36 -13.05
N SER A 20 11.87 23.23 -12.58
CA SER A 20 11.54 23.28 -11.15
C SER A 20 10.69 22.07 -10.74
N ALA A 21 10.86 21.60 -9.50
CA ALA A 21 10.04 20.52 -8.95
C ALA A 21 8.54 20.87 -8.96
N GLU A 22 8.19 22.15 -8.88
CA GLU A 22 6.80 22.62 -8.93
C GLU A 22 6.19 22.47 -10.31
N THR A 23 6.93 22.77 -11.38
CA THR A 23 6.50 22.52 -12.76
C THR A 23 6.25 21.02 -12.99
N VAL A 24 7.12 20.17 -12.45
CA VAL A 24 6.94 18.70 -12.49
C VAL A 24 5.66 18.29 -11.76
N CYS A 25 5.45 18.76 -10.53
CA CYS A 25 4.22 18.48 -9.76
C CYS A 25 2.94 18.92 -10.48
N ARG A 26 2.92 20.14 -11.03
CA ARG A 26 1.76 20.67 -11.75
C ARG A 26 1.43 19.84 -12.99
N THR A 27 2.46 19.42 -13.73
CA THR A 27 2.31 18.60 -14.93
C THR A 27 1.77 17.21 -14.59
N LEU A 28 2.34 16.55 -13.57
CA LEU A 28 1.88 15.25 -13.09
C LEU A 28 0.42 15.30 -12.64
N ARG A 29 0.03 16.34 -11.89
CA ARG A 29 -1.37 16.54 -11.48
C ARG A 29 -2.30 16.79 -12.66
N LYS A 30 -1.87 17.59 -13.66
CA LYS A 30 -2.63 17.82 -14.89
C LYS A 30 -2.89 16.52 -15.65
N THR A 31 -1.95 15.57 -15.60
CA THR A 31 -2.11 14.22 -16.17
C THR A 31 -2.84 13.22 -15.27
N GLY A 32 -3.37 13.66 -14.11
CA GLY A 32 -4.09 12.80 -13.16
C GLY A 32 -3.20 11.98 -12.21
N LEU A 33 -1.89 12.21 -12.21
CA LEU A 33 -0.94 11.51 -11.34
C LEU A 33 -0.76 12.29 -10.03
N GLY A 34 -1.46 11.82 -9.00
CA GLY A 34 -1.31 12.29 -7.62
C GLY A 34 -0.29 11.45 -6.84
N ALA A 35 0.37 12.08 -5.86
CA ALA A 35 1.13 11.33 -4.89
C ALA A 35 0.18 10.59 -3.95
N ILE A 36 0.29 9.26 -3.88
CA ILE A 36 -0.47 8.41 -2.96
C ILE A 36 0.52 7.61 -2.13
N GLU A 37 0.38 7.63 -0.81
CA GLU A 37 1.17 6.78 0.06
C GLU A 37 0.69 5.33 -0.08
N LYS A 38 1.62 4.42 -0.37
CA LYS A 38 1.28 2.99 -0.47
C LYS A 38 0.83 2.47 0.89
N PRO A 39 -0.31 1.76 0.99
CA PRO A 39 -0.71 1.11 2.22
C PRO A 39 0.41 0.20 2.74
N LYS A 40 0.70 0.26 4.05
CA LYS A 40 1.62 -0.68 4.69
C LYS A 40 0.98 -2.07 4.64
N LYS A 41 1.62 -3.02 3.97
CA LYS A 41 1.19 -4.42 3.90
C LYS A 41 2.22 -5.28 4.62
N PRO A 42 1.81 -6.28 5.41
CA PRO A 42 2.76 -7.22 6.01
C PRO A 42 3.50 -7.96 4.88
N LEU A 43 4.80 -8.09 5.03
CA LEU A 43 5.61 -8.87 4.11
C LEU A 43 5.31 -10.36 4.31
N LEU A 44 4.94 -11.04 3.23
CA LEU A 44 4.65 -12.46 3.26
C LEU A 44 5.88 -13.23 2.79
N SER A 45 6.34 -14.18 3.60
CA SER A 45 7.35 -15.14 3.15
C SER A 45 6.77 -16.06 2.08
N ALA A 46 7.62 -16.62 1.20
CA ALA A 46 7.18 -17.58 0.18
C ALA A 46 6.44 -18.79 0.80
N LYS A 47 6.85 -19.23 1.99
CA LYS A 47 6.18 -20.28 2.76
C LYS A 47 4.75 -19.87 3.14
N ASN A 48 4.56 -18.65 3.65
CA ASN A 48 3.24 -18.16 4.05
C ASN A 48 2.32 -17.97 2.85
N ILE A 49 2.85 -17.54 1.69
CA ILE A 49 2.09 -17.42 0.44
C ILE A 49 1.52 -18.79 0.04
N ARG A 50 2.37 -19.83 -0.02
CA ARG A 50 1.92 -21.18 -0.39
C ARG A 50 0.88 -21.74 0.57
N LYS A 51 1.10 -21.56 1.88
CA LYS A 51 0.14 -22.01 2.91
C LYS A 51 -1.22 -21.32 2.76
N ARG A 52 -1.23 -20.00 2.57
CA ARG A 52 -2.46 -19.24 2.36
C ARG A 52 -3.19 -19.69 1.10
N LEU A 53 -2.46 -19.88 0.00
CA LEU A 53 -3.06 -20.35 -1.25
C LEU A 53 -3.68 -21.74 -1.10
N SER A 54 -2.96 -22.68 -0.48
CA SER A 54 -3.47 -24.03 -0.22
C SER A 54 -4.73 -24.01 0.65
N TRP A 55 -4.73 -23.21 1.71
CA TRP A 55 -5.90 -23.05 2.58
C TRP A 55 -7.10 -22.49 1.81
N CYS A 56 -6.90 -21.42 1.03
CA CYS A 56 -7.98 -20.84 0.20
C CYS A 56 -8.53 -21.83 -0.83
N MET A 57 -7.66 -22.62 -1.48
CA MET A 57 -8.10 -23.63 -2.44
C MET A 57 -8.91 -24.75 -1.78
N ALA A 58 -8.49 -25.20 -0.59
CA ALA A 58 -9.21 -26.24 0.16
C ALA A 58 -10.61 -25.79 0.63
N HIS A 59 -10.83 -24.48 0.81
CA HIS A 59 -12.09 -23.91 1.30
C HIS A 59 -12.83 -23.10 0.20
N LYS A 60 -12.42 -23.23 -1.07
CA LYS A 60 -12.96 -22.44 -2.18
C LYS A 60 -14.45 -22.67 -2.39
N ASP A 61 -14.89 -23.91 -2.23
CA ASP A 61 -16.27 -24.34 -2.51
C ASP A 61 -17.11 -24.44 -1.22
N TRP A 62 -16.61 -23.89 -0.10
CA TRP A 62 -17.36 -23.86 1.16
C TRP A 62 -18.60 -22.99 1.04
N THR A 63 -19.72 -23.52 1.53
CA THR A 63 -21.00 -22.81 1.55
C THR A 63 -21.07 -21.85 2.74
N ILE A 64 -22.07 -20.98 2.73
CA ILE A 64 -22.35 -20.09 3.87
C ILE A 64 -22.56 -20.88 5.17
N ASP A 65 -23.22 -22.03 5.08
CA ASP A 65 -23.50 -22.86 6.26
C ASP A 65 -22.23 -23.55 6.79
N ASP A 66 -21.26 -23.86 5.92
CA ASP A 66 -19.95 -24.34 6.36
C ASP A 66 -19.19 -23.23 7.13
N TRP A 67 -19.22 -21.99 6.63
CA TRP A 67 -18.60 -20.85 7.32
C TRP A 67 -19.23 -20.53 8.68
N LYS A 68 -20.55 -20.71 8.82
CA LYS A 68 -21.25 -20.50 10.10
C LYS A 68 -20.78 -21.47 11.20
N ARG A 69 -20.19 -22.61 10.82
CA ARG A 69 -19.68 -23.61 11.78
C ARG A 69 -18.29 -23.26 12.29
N VAL A 70 -17.61 -22.26 11.73
CA VAL A 70 -16.29 -21.82 12.15
C VAL A 70 -16.41 -20.80 13.28
N ILE A 71 -15.77 -21.09 14.41
CA ILE A 71 -15.59 -20.13 15.50
C ILE A 71 -14.25 -19.43 15.31
N TRP A 72 -14.30 -18.10 15.11
CA TRP A 72 -13.13 -17.27 14.94
C TRP A 72 -12.77 -16.58 16.25
N SER A 73 -11.48 -16.53 16.57
CA SER A 73 -10.93 -15.78 17.70
C SER A 73 -9.72 -15.00 17.25
N ASP A 74 -9.59 -13.76 17.70
CA ASP A 74 -8.39 -12.94 17.54
C ASP A 74 -8.29 -11.97 18.71
N GLU A 75 -7.12 -11.42 18.94
CA GLU A 75 -6.87 -10.41 19.96
C GLU A 75 -6.60 -9.06 19.30
N THR A 76 -7.23 -8.00 19.82
CA THR A 76 -6.93 -6.63 19.38
C THR A 76 -6.59 -5.75 20.57
N LYS A 77 -5.63 -4.85 20.36
CA LYS A 77 -5.27 -3.82 21.34
C LYS A 77 -6.32 -2.72 21.34
N ILE A 78 -6.82 -2.36 22.52
CA ILE A 78 -7.73 -1.23 22.73
C ILE A 78 -6.99 -0.16 23.54
N ASN A 79 -6.77 1.01 22.95
CA ASN A 79 -6.10 2.13 23.62
C ASN A 79 -7.12 3.03 24.33
N ARG A 80 -6.84 3.41 25.57
CA ARG A 80 -7.66 4.36 26.35
C ARG A 80 -7.42 5.82 25.95
N PHE A 81 -6.20 6.15 25.54
CA PHE A 81 -5.80 7.48 25.10
C PHE A 81 -4.83 7.36 23.93
N ASN A 82 -4.96 8.27 22.96
CA ASN A 82 -4.18 8.33 21.72
C ASN A 82 -4.29 7.07 20.84
N SER A 83 -3.94 7.22 19.57
CA SER A 83 -3.85 6.10 18.63
C SER A 83 -2.39 5.70 18.45
N ASP A 84 -2.10 4.39 18.35
CA ASP A 84 -0.82 3.91 17.80
C ASP A 84 -0.76 4.08 16.27
N GLY A 85 -1.80 4.71 15.70
CA GLY A 85 -1.96 4.97 14.28
C GLY A 85 -1.02 6.06 13.77
N ARG A 86 -1.12 6.31 12.47
CA ARG A 86 -0.27 7.28 11.78
C ARG A 86 -0.57 8.68 12.29
N THR A 87 0.45 9.41 12.71
CA THR A 87 0.37 10.85 12.96
C THR A 87 0.60 11.60 11.65
N TRP A 88 -0.29 12.54 11.32
CA TRP A 88 -0.09 13.47 10.22
C TRP A 88 0.56 14.72 10.81
N ALA A 89 1.85 14.91 10.51
CA ALA A 89 2.56 16.17 10.74
C ALA A 89 2.56 16.99 9.46
#